data_AF-A0A373GSM9-F1
#
_entry.id   AF-A0A373GSM9-F1
#
_cell.length_a   1.000
_cell.length_b   1.000
_cell.length_c   1.000
_cell.angle_alpha   90.00
_cell.angle_beta   90.00
_cell.angle_gamma   90.00
#
_symmetry.space_group_name_H-M   'P 1'
#
loop_
_entity.id
_entity.type
_entity.pdbx_description
1 polymer ?
#
loop_
_entity_poly.entity_id
_entity_poly.type
_entity_poly.pdbx_seq_one_letter_code
_entity_poly.pdbx_strand_id
1 'polypeptide(L)'
;MDRIRMSLRVCQIRLRKTFTTPRFYVALLWIAILFHVMTVGIRGFCEQTGVDVTFWMLPFMTRYNGDQIIIVLGALLLFCDAPFLEPNSGWQILRAGRKSWFWGNMLYIVVVSFFYTICLSMIPVLLVFPNVGWETGWGKVISTLAQTNAAYTFDQEPLDYLILSRFSPQEAMGLTMLAIWCLSVMTGVVSYAGNFLVHRGFGIVINCGIALTALLLSKFSSITIGYYCAPPLWMNIASYKWQGYGNGPSMAYVYSVFAIVIGACTILSYLGIRKKDLNFVEEI
;
A
#
# COMPACT_ATOMS: atom_id res chain seq x y z
N MET A 1 16.88 -24.35 14.54
CA MET A 1 16.69 -24.17 13.08
C MET A 1 15.30 -24.60 12.59
N ASP A 2 14.64 -25.59 13.20
CA ASP A 2 13.37 -26.13 12.68
C ASP A 2 12.20 -25.15 12.72
N ARG A 3 12.10 -24.28 13.75
CA ARG A 3 10.98 -23.32 13.87
C ARG A 3 10.95 -22.29 12.75
N ILE A 4 12.12 -21.75 12.37
CA ILE A 4 12.23 -20.77 11.28
C ILE A 4 11.84 -21.44 9.95
N ARG A 5 12.32 -22.66 9.69
CA ARG A 5 11.95 -23.44 8.51
C ARG A 5 10.44 -23.71 8.45
N MET A 6 9.82 -24.01 9.59
CA MET A 6 8.37 -24.20 9.66
C MET A 6 7.59 -22.91 9.38
N SER A 7 8.00 -21.76 9.94
CA SER A 7 7.40 -20.46 9.62
C SER A 7 7.52 -20.12 8.14
N LEU A 8 8.68 -20.37 7.52
CA LEU A 8 8.89 -20.19 6.08
C LEU A 8 7.96 -21.08 5.25
N ARG A 9 7.79 -22.35 5.63
CA ARG A 9 6.86 -23.26 4.94
C ARG A 9 5.41 -22.78 5.03
N VAL A 10 4.97 -22.32 6.21
CA VAL A 10 3.62 -21.74 6.37
C VAL A 10 3.46 -20.52 5.45
N CYS A 11 4.45 -19.64 5.41
CA CYS A 11 4.45 -18.49 4.51
C CYS A 11 4.36 -18.90 3.03
N GLN A 12 5.20 -19.86 2.58
CA GLN A 12 5.22 -20.35 1.19
C GLN A 12 3.88 -20.96 0.76
N ILE A 13 3.27 -21.79 1.62
CA ILE A 13 1.96 -22.40 1.33
C ILE A 13 0.91 -21.31 1.09
N ARG A 14 0.91 -20.26 1.91
CA ARG A 14 -0.02 -19.14 1.77
C ARG A 14 0.26 -18.29 0.56
N LEU A 15 1.51 -17.94 0.30
CA LEU A 15 1.92 -17.20 -0.90
C LEU A 15 1.42 -17.89 -2.17
N ARG A 16 1.65 -19.21 -2.28
CA ARG A 16 1.18 -19.99 -3.43
C ARG A 16 -0.34 -19.88 -3.59
N LYS A 17 -1.09 -19.97 -2.48
CA LYS A 17 -2.54 -19.84 -2.51
C LYS A 17 -2.98 -18.46 -2.99
N THR A 18 -2.35 -17.39 -2.52
CA THR A 18 -2.68 -16.01 -2.89
C THR A 18 -2.47 -15.74 -4.38
N PHE A 19 -1.42 -16.29 -5.00
CA PHE A 19 -1.21 -16.15 -6.45
C PHE A 19 -2.14 -17.02 -7.30
N THR A 20 -2.77 -18.04 -6.72
CA THR A 20 -3.80 -18.84 -7.40
C THR A 20 -5.22 -18.31 -7.22
N THR A 21 -5.45 -17.44 -6.23
CA THR A 21 -6.79 -16.88 -6.00
C THR A 21 -7.02 -15.67 -6.90
N PRO A 22 -8.22 -15.52 -7.50
CA PRO A 22 -8.54 -14.38 -8.37
C PRO A 22 -8.39 -13.02 -7.67
N ARG A 23 -8.46 -13.01 -6.34
CA ARG A 23 -8.44 -11.83 -5.48
C ARG A 23 -7.21 -10.95 -5.69
N PHE A 24 -6.03 -11.55 -5.82
CA PHE A 24 -4.80 -10.81 -6.07
C PHE A 24 -4.89 -10.04 -7.40
N TYR A 25 -5.38 -10.70 -8.45
CA TYR A 25 -5.55 -10.08 -9.76
C TYR A 25 -6.64 -9.02 -9.78
N VAL A 26 -7.76 -9.21 -9.06
CA VAL A 26 -8.81 -8.19 -8.92
C VAL A 26 -8.26 -6.94 -8.22
N ALA A 27 -7.48 -7.11 -7.15
CA ALA A 27 -6.82 -6.00 -6.45
C ALA A 27 -5.78 -5.26 -7.29
N LEU A 28 -5.23 -5.88 -8.33
CA LEU A 28 -4.37 -5.17 -9.30
C LEU A 28 -5.19 -4.52 -10.41
N LEU A 29 -6.20 -5.22 -10.93
CA LEU A 29 -7.02 -4.79 -12.05
C LEU A 29 -7.70 -3.45 -11.79
N TRP A 30 -8.32 -3.28 -10.62
CA TRP A 30 -9.01 -2.03 -10.31
C TRP A 30 -8.07 -0.82 -10.12
N ILE A 31 -6.81 -1.04 -9.73
CA ILE A 31 -5.79 0.02 -9.64
C ILE A 31 -5.24 0.31 -11.02
N ALA A 32 -5.09 -0.72 -11.87
CA ALA A 32 -4.75 -0.52 -13.27
C ALA A 32 -5.80 0.31 -14.01
N ILE A 33 -7.10 0.11 -13.73
CA ILE A 33 -8.17 0.95 -14.29
C ILE A 33 -8.00 2.40 -13.84
N LEU A 34 -7.75 2.63 -12.55
CA LEU A 34 -7.60 3.98 -12.02
C LEU A 34 -6.33 4.68 -12.55
N PHE A 35 -5.18 3.99 -12.56
CA PHE A 35 -3.96 4.51 -13.14
C PHE A 35 -4.07 4.69 -14.66
N HIS A 36 -4.91 3.92 -15.35
CA HIS A 36 -5.15 4.12 -16.78
C HIS A 36 -5.74 5.51 -17.04
N VAL A 37 -6.77 5.91 -16.29
CA VAL A 37 -7.37 7.24 -16.41
C VAL A 37 -6.32 8.35 -16.26
N MET A 38 -5.38 8.18 -15.31
CA MET A 38 -4.32 9.15 -15.06
C MET A 38 -3.15 9.11 -16.04
N THR A 39 -2.94 8.00 -16.75
CA THR A 39 -1.81 7.83 -17.67
C THR A 39 -2.19 8.15 -19.11
N VAL A 40 -3.48 8.21 -19.44
CA VAL A 40 -3.98 8.59 -20.77
C VAL A 40 -3.51 9.99 -21.17
N GLY A 41 -3.62 11.00 -20.30
CA GLY A 41 -3.16 12.35 -20.62
C GLY A 41 -1.64 12.45 -20.78
N ILE A 42 -0.88 11.73 -19.95
CA ILE A 42 0.58 11.60 -20.08
C ILE A 42 0.94 10.97 -21.42
N ARG A 43 0.27 9.88 -21.79
CA ARG A 43 0.51 9.16 -23.04
C ARG A 43 0.16 10.02 -24.26
N GLY A 44 -0.98 10.71 -24.23
CA GLY A 44 -1.37 11.64 -25.29
C GLY A 44 -0.33 12.75 -25.49
N PHE A 45 0.23 13.28 -24.40
CA PHE A 45 1.32 14.25 -24.47
C PHE A 45 2.58 13.66 -25.12
N CYS A 46 2.96 12.43 -24.75
CA CYS A 46 4.12 11.74 -25.34
C CYS A 46 3.92 11.50 -26.85
N GLU A 47 2.74 11.04 -27.25
CA GLU A 47 2.41 10.77 -28.65
C GLU A 47 2.41 12.05 -29.50
N GLN A 48 1.94 13.19 -28.97
CA GLN A 48 1.96 14.46 -29.70
C GLN A 48 3.36 15.09 -29.78
N THR A 49 4.16 14.99 -28.72
CA THR A 49 5.49 15.61 -28.67
C THR A 49 6.59 14.71 -29.24
N GLY A 50 6.35 13.40 -29.37
CA GLY A 50 7.36 12.42 -29.73
C GLY A 50 8.45 12.25 -28.68
N VAL A 51 8.19 12.67 -27.43
CA VAL A 51 9.14 12.59 -26.31
C VAL A 51 8.67 11.53 -25.33
N ASP A 52 9.56 10.63 -24.94
CA ASP A 52 9.26 9.57 -23.99
C ASP A 52 9.17 10.08 -22.55
N VAL A 53 8.30 9.44 -21.75
CA VAL A 53 8.19 9.70 -20.31
C VAL A 53 9.10 8.77 -19.53
N THR A 54 9.64 9.24 -18.41
CA THR A 54 10.47 8.43 -17.53
C THR A 54 9.61 7.49 -16.68
N PHE A 55 10.19 6.40 -16.21
CA PHE A 55 9.48 5.38 -15.45
C PHE A 55 9.12 5.80 -14.01
N TRP A 56 9.58 6.97 -13.54
CA TRP A 56 9.40 7.47 -12.17
C TRP A 56 8.01 8.10 -11.93
N MET A 57 6.94 7.41 -12.34
CA MET A 57 5.58 7.98 -12.34
C MET A 57 4.82 7.77 -11.03
N LEU A 58 5.10 6.69 -10.30
CA LEU A 58 4.33 6.30 -9.10
C LEU A 58 4.19 7.41 -8.05
N PRO A 59 5.21 8.24 -7.73
CA PRO A 59 5.07 9.30 -6.75
C PRO A 59 3.91 10.26 -7.04
N PHE A 60 3.68 10.56 -8.31
CA PHE A 60 2.60 11.44 -8.74
C PHE A 60 1.23 10.77 -8.71
N MET A 61 1.18 9.45 -8.95
CA MET A 61 -0.05 8.65 -8.90
C MET A 61 -0.60 8.44 -7.49
N THR A 62 0.17 8.79 -6.45
CA THR A 62 -0.28 8.68 -5.05
C THR A 62 -0.81 10.00 -4.49
N ARG A 63 -0.91 11.05 -5.32
CA ARG A 63 -1.29 12.39 -4.88
C ARG A 63 -2.77 12.51 -4.57
N TYR A 64 -3.61 11.82 -5.32
CA TYR A 64 -5.06 11.97 -5.23
C TYR A 64 -5.63 11.11 -4.11
N ASN A 65 -6.58 11.67 -3.38
CA ASN A 65 -7.23 10.99 -2.27
C ASN A 65 -7.94 9.72 -2.76
N GLY A 66 -8.53 9.74 -3.97
CA GLY A 66 -9.13 8.58 -4.62
C GLY A 66 -8.17 7.39 -4.72
N ASP A 67 -6.99 7.64 -5.28
CA ASP A 67 -5.98 6.60 -5.52
C ASP A 67 -5.46 6.01 -4.22
N GLN A 68 -5.22 6.87 -3.22
CA GLN A 68 -4.79 6.45 -1.89
C GLN A 68 -5.79 5.48 -1.25
N ILE A 69 -7.10 5.77 -1.37
CA ILE A 69 -8.16 4.89 -0.85
C ILE A 69 -8.15 3.56 -1.57
N ILE A 70 -8.13 3.57 -2.91
CA ILE A 70 -8.18 2.33 -3.69
C ILE A 70 -6.94 1.47 -3.42
N ILE A 71 -5.76 2.08 -3.28
CA ILE A 71 -4.54 1.34 -2.93
C ILE A 71 -4.65 0.68 -1.55
N VAL A 72 -5.22 1.36 -0.55
CA VAL A 72 -5.45 0.79 0.79
C VAL A 72 -6.51 -0.29 0.78
N LEU A 73 -7.64 -0.05 0.10
CA LEU A 73 -8.67 -1.07 -0.05
C LEU A 73 -8.14 -2.29 -0.82
N GLY A 74 -7.10 -2.12 -1.63
CA GLY A 74 -6.52 -3.18 -2.45
C GLY A 74 -5.68 -4.09 -1.58
N ALA A 75 -4.86 -3.48 -0.73
CA ALA A 75 -4.19 -4.18 0.35
C ALA A 75 -5.20 -4.87 1.29
N LEU A 76 -6.33 -4.21 1.61
CA LEU A 76 -7.37 -4.80 2.45
C LEU A 76 -8.00 -6.05 1.81
N LEU A 77 -8.26 -6.03 0.51
CA LEU A 77 -8.79 -7.18 -0.23
C LEU A 77 -7.84 -8.38 -0.15
N LEU A 78 -6.53 -8.15 -0.18
CA LEU A 78 -5.52 -9.21 -0.01
C LEU A 78 -5.52 -9.86 1.38
N PHE A 79 -5.95 -9.11 2.42
CA PHE A 79 -5.86 -9.53 3.81
C PHE A 79 -7.24 -9.69 4.50
N CYS A 80 -8.34 -9.67 3.75
CA CYS A 80 -9.68 -9.75 4.32
C CYS A 80 -9.95 -11.08 5.05
N ASP A 81 -9.32 -12.18 4.62
CA ASP A 81 -9.44 -13.50 5.24
C ASP A 81 -8.64 -13.65 6.55
N ALA A 82 -7.92 -12.61 7.00
CA ALA A 82 -7.17 -12.66 8.25
C ALA A 82 -8.12 -13.02 9.43
N PRO A 83 -7.70 -13.80 10.44
CA PRO A 83 -6.36 -14.33 10.72
C PRO A 83 -6.01 -15.61 9.95
N PHE A 84 -6.66 -15.85 8.81
CA PHE A 84 -6.38 -16.93 7.87
C PHE A 84 -6.60 -18.32 8.48
N LEU A 85 -7.69 -18.45 9.24
CA LEU A 85 -8.16 -19.68 9.87
C LEU A 85 -9.04 -20.47 8.89
N GLU A 86 -8.40 -21.30 8.09
CA GLU A 86 -9.03 -22.26 7.18
C GLU A 86 -9.21 -23.63 7.87
N PRO A 87 -10.05 -24.53 7.33
CA PRO A 87 -10.24 -25.88 7.87
C PRO A 87 -8.93 -26.66 8.09
N ASN A 88 -7.95 -26.49 7.18
CA ASN A 88 -6.62 -27.12 7.28
C ASN A 88 -5.68 -26.45 8.29
N SER A 89 -6.05 -25.30 8.84
CA SER A 89 -5.18 -24.53 9.74
C SER A 89 -4.97 -25.22 11.08
N GLY A 90 -5.94 -26.01 11.55
CA GLY A 90 -5.79 -26.83 12.76
C GLY A 90 -4.63 -27.81 12.64
N TRP A 91 -4.57 -28.53 11.52
CA TRP A 91 -3.47 -29.46 11.23
C TRP A 91 -2.12 -28.75 11.08
N GLN A 92 -2.10 -27.59 10.44
CA GLN A 92 -0.88 -26.78 10.33
C GLN A 92 -0.37 -26.32 11.69
N ILE A 93 -1.26 -25.87 12.57
CA ILE A 93 -0.91 -25.39 13.91
C ILE A 93 -0.44 -26.54 14.80
N LEU A 94 -1.07 -27.71 14.70
CA LEU A 94 -0.68 -28.91 15.45
C LEU A 94 0.72 -29.40 15.06
N ARG A 95 1.10 -29.33 13.77
CA ARG A 95 2.41 -29.76 13.27
C ARG A 95 3.52 -28.70 13.39
N ALA A 96 3.23 -27.44 13.05
CA ALA A 96 4.23 -26.37 13.05
C ALA A 96 4.39 -25.71 14.44
N GLY A 97 3.37 -25.85 15.30
CA GLY A 97 3.24 -25.14 16.56
C GLY A 97 2.70 -23.72 16.38
N ARG A 98 1.94 -23.26 17.39
CA ARG A 98 1.28 -21.93 17.39
C ARG A 98 2.23 -20.77 17.07
N LYS A 99 3.45 -20.79 17.65
CA LYS A 99 4.45 -19.73 17.44
C LYS A 99 4.96 -19.68 16.00
N SER A 100 5.32 -20.83 15.44
CA SER A 100 5.86 -20.87 14.06
C SER A 100 4.78 -20.50 13.05
N TRP A 101 3.54 -20.92 13.29
CA TRP A 101 2.39 -20.55 12.47
C TRP A 101 2.12 -19.04 12.49
N PHE A 102 2.12 -18.41 13.68
CA PHE A 102 1.98 -16.95 13.79
C PHE A 102 3.03 -16.18 13.00
N TRP A 103 4.32 -16.48 13.24
CA TRP A 103 5.41 -15.79 12.53
C TRP A 103 5.41 -16.09 11.03
N GLY A 104 4.91 -17.25 10.61
CA GLY A 104 4.69 -17.58 9.20
C GLY A 104 3.61 -16.70 8.56
N ASN A 105 2.48 -16.48 9.23
CA ASN A 105 1.44 -15.55 8.77
C ASN A 105 1.94 -14.10 8.73
N MET A 106 2.74 -13.71 9.72
CA MET A 106 3.27 -12.36 9.78
C MET A 106 4.26 -12.08 8.64
N LEU A 107 5.17 -13.02 8.41
CA LEU A 107 6.08 -12.95 7.27
C LEU A 107 5.32 -12.96 5.94
N TYR A 108 4.24 -13.75 5.84
CA TYR A 108 3.37 -13.76 4.67
C TYR A 108 2.78 -12.37 4.38
N ILE A 109 2.25 -11.66 5.39
CA ILE A 109 1.73 -10.29 5.22
C ILE A 109 2.83 -9.39 4.66
N VAL A 110 4.01 -9.39 5.27
CA VAL A 110 5.15 -8.55 4.85
C VAL A 110 5.55 -8.82 3.39
N VAL A 111 5.64 -10.10 2.99
CA VAL A 111 6.06 -10.50 1.65
C VAL A 111 4.99 -10.19 0.60
N VAL A 112 3.71 -10.48 0.87
CA VAL A 112 2.62 -10.14 -0.07
C VAL A 112 2.52 -8.63 -0.25
N SER A 113 2.60 -7.85 0.83
CA SER A 113 2.62 -6.38 0.74
C SER A 113 3.77 -5.89 -0.13
N PHE A 114 4.95 -6.51 -0.04
CA PHE A 114 6.10 -6.14 -0.86
C PHE A 114 5.86 -6.40 -2.36
N PHE A 115 5.34 -7.59 -2.71
CA PHE A 115 4.97 -7.91 -4.09
C PHE A 115 3.88 -6.97 -4.62
N TYR A 116 2.89 -6.66 -3.80
CA TYR A 116 1.84 -5.71 -4.14
C TYR A 116 2.42 -4.33 -4.48
N THR A 117 3.33 -3.79 -3.65
CA THR A 117 4.01 -2.52 -3.93
C THR A 117 4.83 -2.54 -5.22
N ILE A 118 5.54 -3.64 -5.51
CA ILE A 118 6.27 -3.78 -6.78
C ILE A 118 5.29 -3.76 -7.95
N CYS A 119 4.22 -4.55 -7.91
CA CYS A 119 3.21 -4.55 -8.96
C CYS A 119 2.62 -3.16 -9.18
N LEU A 120 2.32 -2.42 -8.10
CA LEU A 120 1.85 -1.04 -8.17
C LEU A 120 2.84 -0.11 -8.87
N SER A 121 4.14 -0.25 -8.61
CA SER A 121 5.16 0.55 -9.30
C SER A 121 5.27 0.26 -10.79
N MET A 122 4.99 -0.98 -11.20
CA MET A 122 5.10 -1.40 -12.60
C MET A 122 3.88 -1.05 -13.45
N ILE A 123 2.68 -0.97 -12.86
CA ILE A 123 1.43 -0.70 -13.60
C ILE A 123 1.49 0.60 -14.42
N PRO A 124 1.89 1.77 -13.87
CA PRO A 124 1.97 3.00 -14.65
C PRO A 124 2.93 2.87 -15.84
N VAL A 125 4.06 2.18 -15.65
CA VAL A 125 5.06 1.95 -16.70
C VAL A 125 4.50 1.10 -17.82
N LEU A 126 3.75 0.04 -17.48
CA LEU A 126 3.11 -0.83 -18.46
C LEU A 126 1.99 -0.11 -19.25
N LEU A 127 1.26 0.79 -18.61
CA LEU A 127 0.16 1.53 -19.25
C LEU A 127 0.64 2.58 -20.25
N VAL A 128 1.85 3.12 -20.07
CA VAL A 128 2.44 4.12 -20.97
C VAL A 128 3.38 3.49 -22.01
N PHE A 129 3.63 2.17 -21.96
CA PHE A 129 4.41 1.48 -22.99
C PHE A 129 3.75 1.62 -24.38
N PRO A 130 4.48 1.97 -25.46
CA PRO A 130 5.94 1.99 -25.61
C PRO A 130 6.65 3.33 -25.32
N ASN A 131 5.95 4.39 -24.90
CA ASN A 131 6.50 5.74 -24.74
C ASN A 131 7.37 5.94 -23.48
N VAL A 132 8.13 4.91 -23.08
CA VAL A 132 8.91 4.90 -21.83
C VAL A 132 10.40 5.07 -22.13
N GLY A 133 10.97 6.14 -21.59
CA GLY A 133 12.38 6.49 -21.71
C GLY A 133 13.21 6.03 -20.50
N TRP A 134 14.48 5.70 -20.74
CA TRP A 134 15.42 5.21 -19.73
C TRP A 134 16.28 6.31 -19.10
N GLU A 135 15.68 7.45 -18.80
CA GLU A 135 16.39 8.56 -18.16
C GLU A 135 16.41 8.41 -16.62
N THR A 136 17.51 8.83 -15.99
CA THR A 136 17.66 8.81 -14.54
C THR A 136 17.03 10.03 -13.86
N GLY A 137 16.72 11.08 -14.63
CA GLY A 137 16.03 12.29 -14.17
C GLY A 137 14.51 12.17 -14.26
N TRP A 138 13.79 13.25 -13.91
CA TRP A 138 12.34 13.33 -14.11
C TRP A 138 11.95 13.33 -15.60
N GLY A 139 12.86 13.77 -16.47
CA GLY A 139 12.64 13.89 -17.89
C GLY A 139 11.73 15.06 -18.27
N LYS A 140 11.64 15.32 -19.58
CA LYS A 140 10.97 16.51 -20.12
C LYS A 140 9.46 16.46 -19.98
N VAL A 141 8.86 15.29 -20.15
CA VAL A 141 7.39 15.10 -20.06
C VAL A 141 6.89 15.46 -18.66
N ILE A 142 7.45 14.82 -17.62
CA ILE A 142 7.06 15.09 -16.23
C ILE A 142 7.32 16.55 -15.85
N SER A 143 8.47 17.10 -16.25
CA SER A 143 8.82 18.50 -15.98
C SER A 143 7.85 19.49 -16.61
N THR A 144 7.46 19.25 -17.87
CA THR A 144 6.53 20.13 -18.60
C THR A 144 5.12 20.04 -18.02
N LEU A 145 4.64 18.83 -17.72
CA LEU A 145 3.32 18.61 -17.12
C LEU A 145 3.20 19.15 -15.69
N ALA A 146 4.32 19.32 -14.97
CA ALA A 146 4.33 19.92 -13.64
C ALA A 146 4.42 21.46 -13.65
N GLN A 147 5.06 22.05 -14.68
CA GLN A 147 5.41 23.48 -14.70
C GLN A 147 4.53 24.33 -15.62
N THR A 148 3.81 23.72 -16.56
CA THR A 148 3.05 24.44 -17.60
C THR A 148 1.58 24.06 -17.61
N ASN A 149 0.77 24.85 -18.31
CA ASN A 149 -0.65 24.55 -18.53
C ASN A 149 -0.88 23.40 -19.53
N ALA A 150 0.18 22.73 -20.02
CA ALA A 150 0.05 21.61 -20.94
C ALA A 150 -0.74 20.45 -20.33
N ALA A 151 -0.74 20.26 -19.02
CA ALA A 151 -1.56 19.21 -18.40
C ALA A 151 -3.06 19.40 -18.73
N TYR A 152 -3.56 20.63 -18.67
CA TYR A 152 -4.96 20.95 -18.94
C TYR A 152 -5.37 20.72 -20.40
N THR A 153 -4.45 20.79 -21.36
CA THR A 153 -4.77 20.52 -22.77
C THR A 153 -4.96 19.03 -23.07
N PHE A 154 -4.57 18.16 -22.13
CA PHE A 154 -4.68 16.70 -22.23
C PHE A 154 -5.62 16.12 -21.16
N ASP A 155 -6.54 16.92 -20.63
CA ASP A 155 -7.46 16.55 -19.53
C ASP A 155 -6.72 15.91 -18.33
N GLN A 156 -5.48 16.33 -18.12
CA GLN A 156 -4.60 15.86 -17.04
C GLN A 156 -4.53 16.96 -15.98
N GLU A 157 -4.73 16.61 -14.71
CA GLU A 157 -4.40 17.53 -13.63
C GLU A 157 -2.86 17.70 -13.52
N PRO A 158 -2.37 18.92 -13.27
CA PRO A 158 -0.93 19.19 -13.23
C PRO A 158 -0.20 18.30 -12.22
N LEU A 159 0.98 17.82 -12.61
CA LEU A 159 1.82 17.05 -11.71
C LEU A 159 2.39 17.95 -10.60
N ASP A 160 2.59 17.39 -9.41
CA ASP A 160 3.01 18.19 -8.26
C ASP A 160 4.47 18.65 -8.38
N TYR A 161 4.65 19.94 -8.63
CA TYR A 161 5.97 20.58 -8.72
C TYR A 161 6.80 20.48 -7.44
N LEU A 162 6.17 20.32 -6.27
CA LEU A 162 6.89 20.16 -5.01
C LEU A 162 7.72 18.87 -4.99
N ILE A 163 7.25 17.82 -5.65
CA ILE A 163 8.00 16.56 -5.75
C ILE A 163 9.23 16.77 -6.63
N LEU A 164 9.07 17.44 -7.79
CA LEU A 164 10.17 17.68 -8.73
C LEU A 164 11.27 18.56 -8.15
N SER A 165 10.87 19.61 -7.43
CA SER A 165 11.80 20.62 -6.91
C SER A 165 12.60 20.14 -5.69
N ARG A 166 12.12 19.10 -4.98
CA ARG A 166 12.67 18.71 -3.67
C ARG A 166 13.33 17.35 -3.66
N PHE A 167 12.91 16.43 -4.54
CA PHE A 167 13.38 15.06 -4.51
C PHE A 167 14.05 14.66 -5.81
N SER A 168 15.10 13.85 -5.69
CA SER A 168 15.56 13.06 -6.83
C SER A 168 14.50 12.00 -7.19
N PRO A 169 14.38 11.60 -8.48
CA PRO A 169 13.39 10.60 -8.88
C PRO A 169 13.52 9.28 -8.12
N GLN A 170 14.75 8.84 -7.87
CA GLN A 170 15.05 7.60 -7.13
C GLN A 170 14.60 7.70 -5.68
N GLU A 171 14.87 8.85 -5.03
CA GLU A 171 14.47 9.09 -3.66
C GLU A 171 12.95 9.15 -3.52
N ALA A 172 12.27 9.93 -4.38
CA ALA A 172 10.82 10.01 -4.39
C ALA A 172 10.16 8.64 -4.59
N MET A 173 10.68 7.85 -5.54
CA MET A 173 10.21 6.50 -5.80
C MET A 173 10.43 5.58 -4.60
N GLY A 174 11.63 5.58 -4.02
CA GLY A 174 11.96 4.75 -2.86
C GLY A 174 11.10 5.06 -1.64
N LEU A 175 10.89 6.36 -1.34
CA LEU A 175 10.07 6.79 -0.21
C LEU A 175 8.59 6.49 -0.41
N THR A 176 8.06 6.71 -1.61
CA THR A 176 6.65 6.39 -1.91
C THR A 176 6.41 4.89 -1.85
N MET A 177 7.28 4.08 -2.46
CA MET A 177 7.19 2.62 -2.37
C MET A 177 7.30 2.13 -0.92
N LEU A 178 8.23 2.68 -0.13
CA LEU A 178 8.36 2.34 1.30
C LEU A 178 7.09 2.69 2.08
N ALA A 179 6.50 3.87 1.84
CA ALA A 179 5.25 4.28 2.49
C ALA A 179 4.08 3.34 2.12
N ILE A 180 3.92 3.00 0.83
CA ILE A 180 2.89 2.05 0.36
C ILE A 180 3.09 0.68 1.01
N TRP A 181 4.34 0.21 1.06
CA TRP A 181 4.66 -1.09 1.64
C TRP A 181 4.34 -1.12 3.13
N CYS A 182 4.82 -0.13 3.90
CA CYS A 182 4.51 0.00 5.33
C CYS A 182 3.01 0.09 5.60
N LEU A 183 2.28 0.88 4.81
CA LEU A 183 0.83 1.00 4.92
C LEU A 183 0.12 -0.33 4.63
N SER A 184 0.53 -1.04 3.58
CA SER A 184 -0.02 -2.34 3.22
C SER A 184 0.23 -3.39 4.31
N VAL A 185 1.42 -3.38 4.93
CA VAL A 185 1.75 -4.24 6.08
C VAL A 185 0.87 -3.86 7.27
N MET A 186 0.74 -2.57 7.58
CA MET A 186 -0.13 -2.08 8.65
C MET A 186 -1.57 -2.57 8.44
N THR A 187 -2.13 -2.43 7.23
CA THR A 187 -3.47 -2.92 6.89
C THR A 187 -3.59 -4.42 7.16
N GLY A 188 -2.63 -5.23 6.72
CA GLY A 188 -2.65 -6.68 6.94
C GLY A 188 -2.55 -7.07 8.41
N VAL A 189 -1.68 -6.41 9.18
CA VAL A 189 -1.49 -6.68 10.61
C VAL A 189 -2.67 -6.22 11.44
N VAL A 190 -3.27 -5.07 11.12
CA VAL A 190 -4.50 -4.58 11.77
C VAL A 190 -5.67 -5.51 11.48
N SER A 191 -5.82 -5.97 10.22
CA SER A 191 -6.82 -6.98 9.86
C SER A 191 -6.64 -8.25 10.67
N TYR A 192 -5.40 -8.72 10.79
CA TYR A 192 -5.07 -9.90 11.58
C TYR A 192 -5.39 -9.72 13.06
N ALA A 193 -4.95 -8.62 13.66
CA ALA A 193 -5.18 -8.33 15.08
C ALA A 193 -6.67 -8.17 15.40
N GLY A 194 -7.38 -7.35 14.63
CA GLY A 194 -8.80 -7.07 14.83
C GLY A 194 -9.66 -8.33 14.71
N ASN A 195 -9.43 -9.11 13.65
CA ASN A 195 -10.20 -10.35 13.42
C ASN A 195 -9.85 -11.45 14.42
N PHE A 196 -8.63 -11.48 14.94
CA PHE A 196 -8.20 -12.48 15.91
C PHE A 196 -8.66 -12.16 17.35
N LEU A 197 -8.51 -10.91 17.78
CA LEU A 197 -8.72 -10.48 19.17
C LEU A 197 -10.19 -10.24 19.49
N VAL A 198 -10.97 -9.70 18.54
CA VAL A 198 -12.37 -9.31 18.78
C VAL A 198 -13.32 -10.35 18.15
N HIS A 199 -13.62 -10.23 16.86
CA HIS A 199 -14.46 -11.16 16.10
C HIS A 199 -14.10 -11.08 14.61
N ARG A 200 -14.47 -12.11 13.83
CA ARG A 200 -14.23 -12.14 12.37
C ARG A 200 -14.91 -10.94 11.70
N GLY A 201 -14.17 -10.20 10.88
CA GLY A 201 -14.66 -9.03 10.14
C GLY A 201 -14.35 -7.68 10.80
N PHE A 202 -14.03 -7.63 12.10
CA PHE A 202 -13.74 -6.37 12.79
C PHE A 202 -12.54 -5.60 12.21
N GLY A 203 -11.49 -6.33 11.82
CA GLY A 203 -10.31 -5.77 11.16
C GLY A 203 -10.61 -5.16 9.79
N ILE A 204 -11.65 -5.66 9.09
CA ILE A 204 -12.12 -5.07 7.83
C ILE A 204 -12.74 -3.70 8.10
N VAL A 205 -13.61 -3.61 9.12
CA VAL A 205 -14.27 -2.35 9.50
C VAL A 205 -13.23 -1.28 9.87
N ILE A 206 -12.21 -1.63 10.67
CA ILE A 206 -11.14 -0.70 11.03
C ILE A 206 -10.40 -0.19 9.79
N ASN A 207 -10.00 -1.09 8.89
CA ASN A 207 -9.24 -0.70 7.70
C ASN A 207 -10.08 0.09 6.69
N CYS A 208 -11.38 -0.18 6.57
CA CYS A 208 -12.29 0.68 5.81
C CYS A 208 -12.34 2.09 6.41
N GLY A 209 -12.43 2.20 7.76
CA GLY A 209 -12.35 3.49 8.45
C GLY A 209 -11.04 4.22 8.17
N ILE A 210 -9.91 3.52 8.22
CA ILE A 210 -8.58 4.07 7.88
C ILE A 210 -8.55 4.55 6.43
N ALA A 211 -9.05 3.76 5.47
CA ALA A 211 -9.07 4.15 4.06
C ALA A 211 -9.89 5.44 3.85
N LEU A 212 -11.05 5.55 4.50
CA LEU A 212 -11.92 6.73 4.39
C LEU A 212 -11.34 8.00 5.02
N THR A 213 -10.32 7.91 5.87
CA THR A 213 -9.68 9.10 6.46
C THR A 213 -9.15 10.07 5.40
N ALA A 214 -8.69 9.57 4.24
CA ALA A 214 -8.26 10.41 3.13
C ALA A 214 -9.40 11.27 2.55
N LEU A 215 -10.62 10.72 2.43
CA LEU A 215 -11.79 11.49 1.98
C LEU A 215 -12.23 12.51 3.02
N LEU A 216 -12.28 12.09 4.29
CA LEU A 216 -12.74 12.96 5.38
C LEU A 216 -11.90 14.24 5.44
N LEU A 217 -10.58 14.12 5.32
CA LEU A 217 -9.69 15.29 5.30
C LEU A 217 -9.88 16.20 4.09
N SER A 218 -10.19 15.64 2.92
CA SER A 218 -10.46 16.45 1.72
C SER A 218 -11.72 17.33 1.87
N LYS A 219 -12.68 16.92 2.72
CA LYS A 219 -13.95 17.62 2.93
C LYS A 219 -13.96 18.48 4.20
N PHE A 220 -13.23 18.10 5.23
CA PHE A 220 -13.10 18.81 6.51
C PHE A 220 -11.81 19.65 6.55
N SER A 221 -11.64 20.54 5.56
CA SER A 221 -10.40 21.26 5.21
C SER A 221 -9.77 22.12 6.33
N SER A 222 -10.45 22.35 7.45
CA SER A 222 -9.99 23.17 8.57
C SER A 222 -9.20 22.42 9.65
N ILE A 223 -9.09 21.08 9.58
CA ILE A 223 -8.47 20.30 10.65
C ILE A 223 -7.06 19.83 10.23
N THR A 224 -6.05 20.67 10.52
CA THR A 224 -4.63 20.35 10.30
C THR A 224 -4.19 19.06 11.00
N ILE A 225 -4.84 18.70 12.11
CA ILE A 225 -4.59 17.47 12.87
C ILE A 225 -4.89 16.22 12.05
N GLY A 226 -5.84 16.25 11.11
CA GLY A 226 -6.20 15.03 10.38
C GLY A 226 -5.06 14.52 9.50
N TYR A 227 -4.16 15.38 9.00
CA TYR A 227 -2.96 14.94 8.28
C TYR A 227 -2.04 14.04 9.12
N TYR A 228 -2.10 14.15 10.46
CA TYR A 228 -1.34 13.32 11.40
C TYR A 228 -2.03 12.00 11.76
N CYS A 229 -3.30 11.83 11.39
CA CYS A 229 -4.14 10.67 11.74
C CYS A 229 -4.72 9.94 10.51
N ALA A 230 -4.22 10.24 9.31
CA ALA A 230 -4.67 9.64 8.06
C ALA A 230 -3.52 8.93 7.33
N PRO A 231 -3.26 7.65 7.68
CA PRO A 231 -2.23 6.84 7.06
C PRO A 231 -2.23 6.79 5.52
N PRO A 232 -3.38 6.81 4.81
CA PRO A 232 -3.37 6.79 3.35
C PRO A 232 -2.72 8.05 2.73
N LEU A 233 -2.84 9.21 3.38
CA LEU A 233 -2.22 10.45 2.90
C LEU A 233 -0.69 10.40 2.98
N TRP A 234 -0.14 9.57 3.87
CA TRP A 234 1.31 9.48 4.06
C TRP A 234 2.03 8.83 2.88
N MET A 235 1.32 8.21 1.94
CA MET A 235 1.89 7.77 0.66
C MET A 235 2.32 8.95 -0.21
N ASN A 236 1.63 10.09 -0.09
CA ASN A 236 1.95 11.30 -0.81
C ASN A 236 3.07 12.08 -0.11
N ILE A 237 4.29 11.91 -0.62
CA ILE A 237 5.48 12.60 -0.10
C ILE A 237 5.44 14.13 -0.22
N ALA A 238 4.62 14.69 -1.12
CA ALA A 238 4.45 16.15 -1.23
C ALA A 238 3.78 16.75 0.02
N SER A 239 3.02 15.95 0.76
CA SER A 239 2.32 16.39 1.97
C SER A 239 3.24 16.52 3.19
N TYR A 240 4.49 16.04 3.12
CA TYR A 240 5.39 16.05 4.28
C TYR A 240 5.86 17.46 4.64
N LYS A 241 6.01 17.70 5.93
CA LYS A 241 6.63 18.94 6.42
C LYS A 241 8.13 18.92 6.13
N TRP A 242 8.61 19.99 5.50
CA TRP A 242 10.00 20.15 5.11
C TRP A 242 10.57 21.48 5.61
N GLN A 243 11.72 21.46 6.28
CA GLN A 243 12.43 22.67 6.73
C GLN A 243 11.55 23.73 7.43
N GLY A 244 10.52 23.29 8.16
CA GLY A 244 9.56 24.18 8.84
C GLY A 244 8.34 24.59 8.02
N TYR A 245 8.34 24.36 6.69
CA TYR A 245 7.24 24.66 5.77
C TYR A 245 6.39 23.41 5.44
N GLY A 246 5.08 23.61 5.33
CA GLY A 246 4.10 22.54 5.07
C GLY A 246 3.28 22.18 6.30
N ASN A 247 2.00 21.83 6.07
CA ASN A 247 1.01 21.58 7.10
C ASN A 247 0.90 20.11 7.53
N GLY A 248 1.59 19.19 6.83
CA GLY A 248 1.51 17.76 7.12
C GLY A 248 2.55 17.26 8.13
N PRO A 249 2.60 15.94 8.36
CA PRO A 249 3.53 15.34 9.30
C PRO A 249 4.98 15.34 8.78
N SER A 250 5.94 15.24 9.68
CA SER A 250 7.34 15.01 9.29
C SER A 250 7.52 13.55 8.83
N MET A 251 8.52 13.32 7.99
CA MET A 251 8.89 11.98 7.54
C MET A 251 9.16 11.02 8.72
N ALA A 252 9.90 11.48 9.73
CA ALA A 252 10.20 10.71 10.93
C ALA A 252 8.94 10.35 11.73
N TYR A 253 7.94 11.24 11.77
CA TYR A 253 6.65 10.95 12.40
C TYR A 253 5.93 9.83 11.66
N VAL A 254 5.79 9.93 10.33
CA VAL A 254 5.07 8.94 9.52
C VAL A 254 5.62 7.52 9.72
N TYR A 255 6.93 7.34 9.55
CA TYR A 255 7.54 6.02 9.65
C TYR A 255 7.61 5.49 11.09
N SER A 256 7.73 6.38 12.08
CA SER A 256 7.66 5.95 13.49
C SER A 256 6.25 5.48 13.87
N VAL A 257 5.20 6.16 13.40
CA VAL A 257 3.81 5.73 13.64
C VAL A 257 3.53 4.40 12.95
N PHE A 258 3.98 4.20 11.70
CA PHE A 258 3.88 2.88 11.05
C PHE A 258 4.55 1.78 11.87
N ALA A 259 5.79 2.01 12.34
CA ALA A 259 6.52 1.05 13.15
C ALA A 259 5.83 0.74 14.48
N ILE A 260 5.30 1.77 15.16
CA ILE A 260 4.58 1.64 16.43
C ILE A 260 3.29 0.84 16.25
N VAL A 261 2.46 1.18 15.26
CA VAL A 261 1.17 0.49 15.02
C VAL A 261 1.40 -0.95 14.61
N ILE A 262 2.32 -1.21 13.67
CA ILE A 262 2.68 -2.57 13.26
C ILE A 262 3.19 -3.35 14.46
N GLY A 263 4.13 -2.81 15.24
CA GLY A 263 4.69 -3.45 16.43
C GLY A 263 3.65 -3.75 17.49
N ALA A 264 2.80 -2.78 17.84
CA ALA A 264 1.74 -2.93 18.84
C ALA A 264 0.73 -4.01 18.42
N CYS A 265 0.20 -3.96 17.20
CA CYS A 265 -0.74 -4.96 16.70
C CYS A 265 -0.10 -6.36 16.59
N THR A 266 1.19 -6.44 16.25
CA THR A 266 1.96 -7.71 16.26
C THR A 266 2.02 -8.32 17.66
N ILE A 267 2.40 -7.50 18.66
CA ILE A 267 2.53 -7.94 20.05
C ILE A 267 1.17 -8.37 20.60
N LEU A 268 0.12 -7.57 20.39
CA LEU A 268 -1.24 -7.90 20.81
C LEU A 268 -1.72 -9.22 20.19
N SER A 269 -1.51 -9.40 18.88
CA SER A 269 -1.86 -10.64 18.19
C SER A 269 -1.09 -11.85 18.73
N TYR A 270 0.20 -11.69 19.01
CA TYR A 270 1.03 -12.75 19.58
C TYR A 270 0.57 -13.16 20.98
N LEU A 271 0.25 -12.18 21.83
CA LEU A 271 -0.29 -12.42 23.17
C LEU A 271 -1.64 -13.14 23.10
N GLY A 272 -2.49 -12.74 22.16
CA GLY A 272 -3.77 -13.39 21.91
C GLY A 272 -3.62 -14.88 21.55
N ILE A 273 -2.70 -15.23 20.64
CA ILE A 273 -2.48 -16.62 20.21
C ILE A 273 -2.00 -17.54 21.34
N ARG A 274 -1.31 -16.96 22.35
CA ARG A 274 -0.90 -17.71 23.53
C ARG A 274 -2.04 -18.01 24.49
N LYS A 275 -3.05 -17.13 24.56
CA LYS A 275 -4.14 -17.21 25.55
C LYS A 275 -5.42 -17.85 25.01
N LYS A 276 -5.71 -17.71 23.73
CA LYS A 276 -6.96 -18.18 23.12
C LYS A 276 -6.86 -19.68 22.81
N ASP A 277 -7.87 -20.44 23.23
CA ASP A 277 -8.04 -21.80 22.74
C ASP A 277 -8.46 -21.74 21.27
N LEU A 278 -7.60 -22.29 20.43
CA LEU A 278 -7.85 -22.43 19.01
C LEU A 278 -8.75 -23.66 18.85
N ASN A 279 -9.99 -23.55 19.29
CA ASN A 279 -10.98 -24.60 19.09
C ASN A 279 -11.32 -24.63 17.60
N PHE A 280 -10.77 -25.62 16.90
CA PHE A 280 -11.11 -25.94 15.53
C PHE A 280 -12.32 -26.88 15.54
N VAL A 281 -13.48 -26.39 16.00
CA VAL A 281 -14.70 -27.18 15.97
C VAL A 281 -15.86 -26.30 15.52
N GLU A 282 -16.36 -26.66 14.34
CA GLU A 282 -17.72 -26.51 13.80
C GLU A 282 -18.38 -25.13 13.86
N GLU A 283 -18.25 -24.38 12.78
CA GLU A 283 -19.43 -23.73 12.20
C GLU A 283 -19.53 -24.20 10.75
N ILE A 284 -20.50 -25.09 10.53
CA ILE A 284 -21.06 -25.49 9.24
C ILE A 284 -21.73 -24.28 8.61
#